data_AF-A0A3A0EPD1-F1
#
_entry.id   AF-A0A3A0EPD1-F1
#
_cell.length_a   1.000
_cell.length_b   1.000
_cell.length_c   1.000
_cell.angle_alpha   90.00
_cell.angle_beta   90.00
_cell.angle_gamma   90.00
#
_symmetry.space_group_name_H-M   'P 1'
#
loop_
_entity.id
_entity.type
_entity.pdbx_description
1 polymer ?
#
loop_
_entity_poly.entity_id
_entity_poly.type
_entity_poly.pdbx_seq_one_letter_code
_entity_poly.pdbx_strand_id
1 'polypeptide(L)'
;MGLAKAALTVSGLTLLSRITGLARENITAAVFGATGFTDAFFVAFRLPNLLRRLFAEGAFSQAFVPILAEAREQSERNHPGDAAAAARATHRIVDRVATVLFWAL
;
A
#
# COMPACT_ATOMS: atom_id res chain seq x y z
N MET A 1 -7.33 8.03 23.57
CA MET A 1 -8.58 7.27 23.29
C MET A 1 -8.42 5.89 23.88
N GLY A 2 -9.40 5.36 24.64
CA GLY A 2 -9.27 4.04 25.25
C GLY A 2 -9.22 2.91 24.23
N LEU A 3 -8.45 1.85 24.51
CA LEU A 3 -8.28 0.69 23.63
C LEU A 3 -9.63 0.06 23.21
N ALA A 4 -10.58 -0.05 24.13
CA ALA A 4 -11.92 -0.57 23.84
C ALA A 4 -12.68 0.28 22.80
N LYS A 5 -12.58 1.61 22.89
CA LYS A 5 -13.21 2.52 21.92
C LYS A 5 -12.57 2.39 20.54
N ALA A 6 -11.24 2.30 20.48
CA ALA A 6 -10.51 2.10 19.23
C ALA A 6 -10.86 0.74 18.58
N ALA A 7 -10.90 -0.33 19.37
CA ALA A 7 -11.27 -1.66 18.89
C ALA A 7 -12.69 -1.71 18.32
N LEU A 8 -13.65 -1.08 19.02
CA LEU A 8 -15.03 -0.95 18.52
C LEU A 8 -15.12 -0.13 17.23
N THR A 9 -14.37 0.97 17.12
CA THR A 9 -14.35 1.78 15.90
C THR A 9 -13.79 0.99 14.71
N VAL A 10 -12.65 0.33 14.86
CA VAL A 10 -12.02 -0.45 13.78
C VAL A 10 -12.91 -1.63 13.38
N SER A 11 -13.48 -2.33 14.36
CA SER A 11 -14.38 -3.46 14.10
C SER A 11 -15.66 -3.02 13.40
N GLY A 12 -16.24 -1.89 13.80
CA GLY A 12 -17.41 -1.30 13.15
C GLY A 12 -17.14 -0.91 11.70
N LEU A 13 -16.02 -0.22 11.44
CA LEU A 13 -15.61 0.14 10.08
C LEU A 13 -15.33 -1.11 9.22
N THR A 14 -14.75 -2.15 9.81
CA THR A 14 -14.50 -3.42 9.12
C THR A 14 -15.81 -4.13 8.78
N LEU A 15 -16.77 -4.20 9.70
CA LEU A 15 -18.07 -4.81 9.47
C LEU A 15 -18.83 -4.07 8.37
N LEU A 16 -18.86 -2.73 8.43
CA LEU A 16 -19.48 -1.90 7.41
C LEU A 16 -18.87 -2.17 6.03
N SER A 17 -17.54 -2.26 5.95
CA SER A 17 -16.83 -2.57 4.69
C SER A 17 -17.16 -3.97 4.15
N ARG A 18 -17.38 -4.95 5.04
CA ARG A 18 -17.79 -6.31 4.64
C ARG A 18 -19.22 -6.33 4.10
N ILE A 19 -20.14 -5.61 4.76
CA ILE A 19 -21.54 -5.53 4.32
C ILE A 19 -21.64 -4.82 2.97
N THR A 20 -20.93 -3.71 2.78
CA THR A 20 -20.90 -3.01 1.47
C THR A 20 -20.24 -3.87 0.39
N GLY A 21 -19.20 -4.63 0.73
CA GLY A 21 -18.59 -5.62 -0.16
C GLY A 21 -19.57 -6.71 -0.61
N LEU A 22 -20.35 -7.26 0.32
CA LEU A 22 -21.39 -8.24 0.02
C LEU A 22 -22.51 -7.65 -0.85
N ALA A 23 -22.92 -6.41 -0.59
CA ALA A 23 -23.90 -5.73 -1.43
C ALA A 23 -23.39 -5.56 -2.88
N ARG A 24 -22.12 -5.18 -3.05
CA ARG A 24 -21.48 -5.11 -4.37
C ARG A 24 -21.50 -6.45 -5.09
N GLU A 25 -21.20 -7.55 -4.40
CA GLU A 25 -21.21 -8.90 -4.97
C GLU A 25 -22.62 -9.30 -5.43
N ASN A 26 -23.64 -9.05 -4.60
CA ASN A 26 -25.04 -9.32 -4.96
C ASN A 26 -25.51 -8.49 -6.17
N ILE A 27 -25.18 -7.20 -6.21
CA ILE A 27 -25.51 -6.33 -7.35
C ILE A 27 -24.80 -6.83 -8.62
N THR A 28 -23.53 -7.21 -8.51
CA THR A 28 -22.77 -7.73 -9.65
C THR A 28 -23.38 -9.03 -10.17
N ALA A 29 -23.77 -9.95 -9.29
CA ALA A 29 -24.45 -11.18 -9.66
C ALA A 29 -25.84 -10.92 -10.27
N ALA A 30 -26.59 -9.96 -9.74
CA ALA A 30 -27.93 -9.63 -10.26
C ALA A 30 -27.88 -8.96 -11.64
N VAL A 31 -26.90 -8.10 -11.90
CA VAL A 31 -26.79 -7.33 -13.15
C VAL A 31 -26.06 -8.12 -14.24
N PHE A 32 -24.95 -8.77 -13.91
CA PHE A 32 -24.06 -9.43 -14.88
C PHE A 32 -24.19 -10.95 -14.90
N GLY A 33 -24.71 -11.56 -13.82
CA GLY A 33 -24.83 -13.01 -13.70
C GLY A 33 -23.50 -13.74 -13.58
N ALA A 34 -23.59 -15.06 -13.37
CA ALA A 34 -22.45 -15.97 -13.42
C ALA A 34 -22.15 -16.31 -14.88
N THR A 35 -21.29 -15.50 -15.51
CA THR A 35 -20.87 -15.68 -16.90
C THR A 35 -19.35 -15.75 -17.01
N GLY A 36 -18.84 -16.38 -18.07
CA GLY A 36 -17.40 -16.42 -18.33
C GLY A 36 -16.76 -15.03 -18.50
N PHE A 37 -17.53 -14.01 -18.91
CA PHE A 37 -17.05 -12.63 -18.98
C PHE A 37 -16.88 -11.99 -17.60
N THR A 38 -17.85 -12.21 -16.69
CA THR A 38 -17.76 -11.76 -15.30
C THR A 38 -16.56 -12.41 -14.59
N ASP A 39 -16.33 -13.70 -14.82
CA ASP A 39 -15.18 -14.42 -14.27
C ASP A 39 -13.85 -13.91 -14.83
N ALA A 40 -13.77 -13.70 -16.14
CA ALA A 40 -12.58 -13.14 -16.79
C ALA A 40 -12.25 -11.74 -16.26
N PHE A 41 -13.27 -10.90 -16.02
CA PHE A 41 -13.09 -9.58 -15.41
C PHE A 41 -12.48 -9.69 -14.01
N PHE A 42 -12.99 -10.56 -13.15
CA PHE A 42 -12.44 -10.74 -11.80
C PHE A 42 -11.01 -11.30 -11.81
N VAL A 43 -10.70 -12.23 -12.72
CA VAL A 43 -9.35 -12.75 -12.90
C VAL A 43 -8.40 -11.64 -13.37
N ALA A 44 -8.81 -10.83 -14.36
CA ALA A 44 -8.02 -9.72 -14.85
C ALA A 44 -7.71 -8.71 -13.74
N PHE A 45 -8.68 -8.42 -12.87
CA PHE A 45 -8.47 -7.52 -11.71
C PHE A 45 -7.62 -8.13 -10.59
N ARG A 46 -7.46 -9.46 -10.54
CA ARG A 46 -6.66 -10.11 -9.51
C ARG A 46 -5.18 -9.81 -9.67
N LEU A 47 -4.68 -9.77 -10.91
CA LEU A 47 -3.26 -9.51 -11.20
C LEU A 47 -2.76 -8.16 -10.65
N PRO A 48 -3.35 -7.00 -11.01
CA PRO A 48 -2.92 -5.70 -10.46
C PRO A 48 -3.17 -5.61 -8.95
N ASN A 49 -4.23 -6.24 -8.43
CA ASN A 49 -4.45 -6.27 -6.98
C ASN A 49 -3.37 -7.05 -6.23
N LEU A 50 -2.85 -8.16 -6.78
CA LEU A 50 -1.73 -8.89 -6.18
C LEU A 50 -0.49 -8.01 -6.10
N LEU A 51 -0.17 -7.28 -7.18
CA LEU A 51 0.96 -6.34 -7.20
C LEU A 51 0.78 -5.23 -6.16
N ARG A 52 -0.42 -4.64 -6.08
CA ARG A 52 -0.75 -3.63 -5.06
C ARG A 52 -0.59 -4.18 -3.63
N ARG A 53 -1.03 -5.41 -3.38
CA ARG A 53 -0.86 -6.07 -2.07
C ARG A 53 0.62 -6.28 -1.72
N LEU A 54 1.42 -6.71 -2.69
CA LEU A 54 2.85 -6.99 -2.49
C LEU A 54 3.67 -5.71 -2.27
N PHE A 55 3.42 -4.67 -3.07
CA PHE A 55 4.27 -3.48 -3.10
C PHE A 55 3.70 -2.25 -2.38
N ALA A 56 2.39 -2.17 -2.09
CA ALA A 56 1.77 -0.95 -1.59
C ALA A 56 1.01 -1.10 -0.25
N GLU A 57 0.48 -2.27 0.08
CA GLU A 57 -0.39 -2.42 1.27
C GLU A 57 0.35 -2.53 2.62
N GLY A 58 1.66 -2.82 2.66
CA GLY A 58 2.38 -2.75 3.93
C GLY A 58 3.80 -3.33 3.96
N ALA A 59 4.06 -4.40 3.21
CA ALA A 59 5.37 -5.05 3.21
C ALA A 59 6.48 -4.08 2.77
N PHE A 60 6.21 -3.29 1.72
CA PHE A 60 7.13 -2.26 1.26
C PHE A 60 7.37 -1.17 2.30
N SER A 61 6.32 -0.57 2.88
CA SER A 61 6.46 0.49 3.87
C SER A 61 7.22 0.03 5.13
N GLN A 62 7.02 -1.22 5.56
CA GLN A 62 7.74 -1.80 6.71
C GLN A 62 9.25 -1.92 6.46
N ALA A 63 9.68 -2.22 5.24
CA ALA A 63 11.10 -2.33 4.88
C ALA A 63 11.71 -0.98 4.46
N PHE A 64 10.97 -0.18 3.70
CA PHE A 64 11.46 1.05 3.08
C PHE A 64 11.63 2.20 4.07
N VAL A 65 10.67 2.40 4.99
CA VAL A 65 10.70 3.52 5.94
C VAL A 65 11.95 3.48 6.84
N PRO A 66 12.33 2.33 7.46
CA PRO A 66 13.56 2.24 8.24
C PRO A 66 14.83 2.54 7.43
N ILE A 67 14.94 1.98 6.22
CA ILE A 67 16.11 2.19 5.34
C ILE A 67 16.27 3.66 4.96
N LEU A 68 15.16 4.33 4.65
CA LEU A 68 15.17 5.76 4.32
C LEU A 68 15.57 6.61 5.53
N ALA A 69 15.06 6.27 6.72
CA ALA A 69 15.43 6.94 7.97
C ALA A 69 16.93 6.77 8.28
N GLU A 70 17.45 5.55 8.16
CA GLU A 70 18.86 5.25 8.40
C GLU A 70 19.78 6.03 7.44
N ALA A 71 19.43 6.08 6.15
CA ALA A 71 20.19 6.84 5.15
C ALA A 71 20.21 8.35 5.43
N ARG A 72 19.08 8.89 5.91
CA ARG A 72 18.99 10.29 6.33
C ARG A 72 19.85 10.56 7.57
N GLU A 73 19.73 9.74 8.60
CA GLU A 73 20.54 9.87 9.83
C GLU A 73 22.05 9.73 9.55
N GLN A 74 22.44 8.84 8.65
CA GLN A 74 23.83 8.70 8.25
C GLN A 74 24.34 9.93 7.49
N SER A 75 23.50 10.56 6.66
CA SER A 75 23.82 11.83 6.02
C SER A 75 23.97 12.98 7.02
N GLU A 76 23.08 13.07 8.00
CA GLU A 76 23.11 14.10 9.05
C GLU A 76 24.35 13.95 9.97
N ARG A 77 24.77 12.72 10.25
CA ARG A 77 26.02 12.44 10.99
C ARG A 77 27.27 12.85 10.21
N ASN A 78 27.32 12.58 8.90
CA ASN A 78 28.47 12.89 8.06
C ASN A 78 28.58 14.39 7.72
N HIS A 79 27.45 15.09 7.64
CA HIS A 79 27.38 16.52 7.31
C HIS A 79 26.46 17.26 8.30
N PRO A 80 26.93 17.50 9.55
CA PRO A 80 26.13 18.15 10.57
C PRO A 80 25.68 19.55 10.11
N GLY A 81 24.38 19.81 10.14
CA GLY A 81 23.80 21.11 9.75
C GLY A 81 23.59 21.32 8.24
N ASP A 82 24.01 20.39 7.38
CA ASP A 82 23.70 20.45 5.94
C ASP A 82 22.38 19.73 5.63
N ALA A 83 21.28 20.48 5.74
CA ALA A 83 19.95 20.00 5.37
C ALA A 83 19.86 19.59 3.88
N ALA A 84 20.66 20.20 3.00
CA ALA A 84 20.67 19.86 1.59
C ALA A 84 21.34 18.49 1.34
N ALA A 85 22.36 18.11 2.12
CA ALA A 85 22.94 16.78 2.07
C ALA A 85 21.93 15.69 2.46
N ALA A 86 21.18 15.90 3.54
CA ALA A 86 20.14 14.98 3.98
C ALA A 86 19.01 14.82 2.93
N ALA A 87 18.60 15.92 2.30
CA ALA A 87 17.63 15.90 1.21
C ALA A 87 18.16 15.09 0.00
N ARG A 88 19.41 15.32 -0.43
CA ARG A 88 20.05 14.56 -1.53
C ARG A 88 20.13 13.07 -1.23
N ALA A 89 20.44 12.69 0.00
CA ALA A 89 20.50 11.28 0.42
C ALA A 89 19.12 10.61 0.32
N THR A 90 18.08 11.30 0.80
CA THR A 90 16.68 10.87 0.70
C THR A 90 16.28 10.68 -0.77
N HIS A 91 16.46 11.70 -1.60
CA HIS A 91 16.14 11.65 -3.03
C HIS A 91 16.86 10.51 -3.74
N ARG A 92 18.15 10.28 -3.47
CA ARG A 92 18.92 9.20 -4.09
C ARG A 92 18.34 7.81 -3.80
N ILE A 93 17.89 7.57 -2.56
CA ILE A 93 17.25 6.29 -2.22
C ILE A 93 15.90 6.17 -2.90
N VAL A 94 15.09 7.23 -2.85
CA VAL A 94 13.78 7.28 -3.51
C VAL A 94 13.92 7.00 -5.01
N ASP A 95 14.85 7.66 -5.70
CA ASP A 95 15.07 7.52 -7.14
C ASP A 95 15.52 6.09 -7.51
N ARG A 96 16.43 5.50 -6.73
CA ARG A 96 16.88 4.12 -6.95
C ARG A 96 15.74 3.12 -6.78
N VAL A 97 14.98 3.27 -5.70
CA VAL A 97 13.84 2.39 -5.43
C VAL A 97 12.76 2.58 -6.49
N ALA A 98 12.43 3.81 -6.87
CA ALA A 98 11.48 4.11 -7.94
C ALA A 98 11.93 3.54 -9.29
N THR A 99 13.23 3.66 -9.63
CA THR A 99 13.79 3.10 -10.88
C THR A 99 13.67 1.58 -10.90
N VAL A 100 14.03 0.91 -9.80
CA VAL A 100 13.92 -0.56 -9.71
C VAL A 100 12.46 -0.99 -9.78
N LEU A 101 11.56 -0.32 -9.06
CA LEU A 101 10.14 -0.63 -9.09
C LEU A 101 9.53 -0.42 -10.48
N PHE A 102 9.91 0.64 -11.18
CA PHE A 102 9.45 0.91 -12.55
C PHE A 102 9.85 -0.17 -13.55
N TRP A 103 11.04 -0.75 -13.40
CA TRP A 103 11.49 -1.84 -14.29
C TRP A 103 10.97 -3.23 -13.87
N ALA A 104 10.63 -3.41 -12.59
CA ALA A 104 10.19 -4.69 -12.06
C ALA A 104 8.67 -4.90 -12.13
N LEU A 105 7.88 -3.82 -12.32
CA LEU A 105 6.42 -3.81 -12.31
C LEU A 105 5.84 -3.43 -13.66
#